data_AF-A0A962ACI0-F1
#
_entry.id   AF-A0A962ACI0-F1
#
_cell.length_a   1.000
_cell.length_b   1.000
_cell.length_c   1.000
_cell.angle_alpha   90.00
_cell.angle_beta   90.00
_cell.angle_gamma   90.00
#
_symmetry.space_group_name_H-M   'P 1'
#
loop_
_entity.id
_entity.type
_entity.pdbx_description
1 polymer ?
#
loop_
_entity_poly.entity_id
_entity_poly.type
_entity_poly.pdbx_seq_one_letter_code
_entity_poly.pdbx_strand_id
1 'polypeptide(L)'
;MTPAARLSAAIDVLAGIAELRAPVGEALKDWGRRNRYAGAKDRTAIASLIYDALRARASSAWLMGGEGPRDIMLGALKVSRGLDAEAIAKLCSGERYAPAPLTAEERARLETASLTGAPEHVQGDYPEWLAPHFSRAFGAEAVAEGRALAQRAPVDL
;
A
#
# COMPACT_ATOMS: atom_id res chain seq x y z
N MET A 1 -18.81 3.25 6.65
CA MET A 1 -18.22 3.79 5.41
C MET A 1 -18.19 2.70 4.33
N THR A 2 -18.41 3.04 3.05
CA THR A 2 -18.29 2.06 1.94
C THR A 2 -16.82 1.70 1.72
N PRO A 3 -16.49 0.50 1.17
CA PRO A 3 -15.11 0.13 0.86
C PRO A 3 -14.36 1.17 0.02
N ALA A 4 -15.01 1.75 -0.99
CA ALA A 4 -14.46 2.83 -1.81
C ALA A 4 -14.11 4.08 -0.99
N ALA A 5 -14.99 4.49 -0.06
CA ALA A 5 -14.70 5.60 0.84
C ALA A 5 -13.56 5.31 1.82
N ARG A 6 -13.38 4.04 2.23
CA ARG A 6 -12.20 3.64 3.02
C ARG A 6 -10.92 3.76 2.21
N LEU A 7 -10.96 3.36 0.93
CA LEU A 7 -9.83 3.49 0.02
C LEU A 7 -9.43 4.96 -0.17
N SER A 8 -10.40 5.86 -0.44
CA SER A 8 -10.13 7.29 -0.56
C SER A 8 -9.50 7.85 0.72
N ALA A 9 -10.07 7.55 1.89
CA ALA A 9 -9.50 8.00 3.15
C ALA A 9 -8.08 7.47 3.40
N ALA A 10 -7.79 6.23 2.98
CA ALA A 10 -6.45 5.66 3.11
C ALA A 10 -5.44 6.36 2.20
N ILE A 11 -5.82 6.72 0.96
CA ILE A 11 -4.99 7.51 0.04
C ILE A 11 -4.66 8.88 0.65
N ASP A 12 -5.68 9.58 1.18
CA ASP A 12 -5.50 10.90 1.79
C ASP A 12 -4.60 10.86 3.03
N VAL A 13 -4.76 9.85 3.89
CA VAL A 13 -3.91 9.69 5.08
C VAL A 13 -2.48 9.34 4.67
N LEU A 14 -2.29 8.48 3.67
CA LEU A 14 -0.96 8.14 3.16
C LEU A 14 -0.25 9.38 2.57
N ALA A 15 -0.99 10.24 1.87
CA ALA A 15 -0.49 11.53 1.39
C ALA A 15 0.00 12.41 2.54
N GLY A 16 -0.81 12.56 3.60
CA GLY A 16 -0.45 13.35 4.77
C GLY A 16 0.76 12.80 5.53
N ILE A 17 0.93 11.47 5.60
CA ILE A 17 2.12 10.83 6.19
C ILE A 17 3.38 11.22 5.42
N ALA A 18 3.33 11.17 4.09
CA ALA A 18 4.47 11.49 3.23
C ALA A 18 4.87 12.98 3.33
N GLU A 19 3.88 13.88 3.34
CA GLU A 19 4.08 15.32 3.39
C GLU A 19 4.60 15.78 4.77
N LEU A 20 3.96 15.33 5.85
CA LEU A 20 4.27 15.77 7.22
C LEU A 20 5.38 14.95 7.87
N ARG A 21 5.85 13.87 7.23
CA ARG A 21 6.79 12.88 7.79
C ARG A 21 6.35 12.38 9.18
N ALA A 22 5.05 12.21 9.35
CA ALA A 22 4.45 11.83 10.61
C ALA A 22 4.47 10.31 10.80
N PRO A 23 4.67 9.80 12.03
CA PRO A 23 4.45 8.38 12.33
C PRO A 23 3.00 7.98 11.99
N VAL A 24 2.82 6.79 11.40
CA VAL A 24 1.50 6.30 10.96
C VAL A 24 0.47 6.27 12.09
N GLY A 25 0.88 5.92 13.31
CA GLY A 25 -0.02 5.90 14.47
C GLY A 25 -0.57 7.29 14.84
N GLU A 26 0.26 8.32 14.73
CA GLU A 26 -0.12 9.72 14.97
C GLU A 26 -1.07 10.20 13.85
N ALA A 27 -0.72 9.94 12.59
CA ALA A 27 -1.55 10.30 11.44
C ALA A 27 -2.95 9.66 11.51
N LEU A 28 -3.04 8.39 11.91
CA LEU A 28 -4.31 7.68 12.11
C LEU A 28 -5.12 8.26 13.27
N LYS A 29 -4.46 8.63 14.37
CA LYS A 29 -5.10 9.26 15.53
C LYS A 29 -5.70 10.61 15.16
N ASP A 30 -4.95 11.44 14.44
CA ASP A 30 -5.39 12.78 14.04
C ASP A 30 -6.44 12.76 12.93
N TRP A 31 -6.33 11.84 11.97
CA TRP A 31 -7.42 11.57 11.03
C TRP A 31 -8.69 11.15 11.78
N GLY A 32 -8.55 10.26 12.76
CA GLY A 32 -9.66 9.76 13.56
C GLY A 32 -10.34 10.82 14.43
N ARG A 33 -9.61 11.82 14.94
CA ARG A 33 -10.16 12.97 15.67
C ARG A 33 -11.02 13.85 14.75
N ARG A 34 -10.54 14.10 13.53
CA ARG A 34 -11.27 14.88 12.51
C ARG A 34 -12.49 14.13 11.96
N ASN A 35 -12.43 12.79 11.93
CA ASN A 35 -13.49 11.92 11.44
C ASN A 35 -14.25 11.23 12.58
N ARG A 36 -14.88 12.02 13.47
CA ARG A 36 -15.55 11.53 14.69
C ARG A 36 -16.62 10.46 14.46
N TYR A 37 -17.24 10.46 13.28
CA TYR A 37 -18.28 9.49 12.91
C TYR A 37 -17.74 8.18 12.32
N ALA A 38 -16.44 8.10 12.01
CA ALA A 38 -15.83 6.84 11.61
C ALA A 38 -15.79 5.89 12.81
N GLY A 39 -16.56 4.80 12.73
CA GLY A 39 -16.59 3.78 13.78
C GLY A 39 -15.32 2.93 13.83
N ALA A 40 -15.20 2.09 14.86
CA ALA A 40 -14.02 1.23 15.05
C ALA A 40 -13.71 0.36 13.82
N LYS A 41 -14.73 -0.24 13.20
CA LYS A 41 -14.56 -1.05 11.97
C LYS A 41 -13.97 -0.26 10.80
N ASP A 42 -14.40 1.00 10.65
CA ASP A 42 -13.91 1.87 9.57
C ASP A 42 -12.45 2.28 9.83
N ARG A 43 -12.12 2.64 11.08
CA ARG A 43 -10.75 2.97 11.50
C ARG A 43 -9.79 1.81 11.30
N THR A 44 -10.18 0.62 11.73
CA THR A 44 -9.37 -0.60 11.56
C THR A 44 -9.17 -0.94 10.09
N ALA A 45 -10.21 -0.81 9.26
CA ALA A 45 -10.09 -1.10 7.83
C ALA A 45 -9.16 -0.10 7.10
N ILE A 46 -9.23 1.20 7.43
CA ILE A 46 -8.30 2.20 6.88
C ILE A 46 -6.87 1.94 7.37
N ALA A 47 -6.68 1.71 8.67
CA ALA A 47 -5.37 1.40 9.21
C ALA A 47 -4.75 0.18 8.51
N SER A 48 -5.54 -0.87 8.31
CA SER A 48 -5.10 -2.06 7.56
C SER A 48 -4.64 -1.70 6.15
N LEU A 49 -5.39 -0.90 5.39
CA LEU A 49 -4.99 -0.47 4.04
C LEU A 49 -3.66 0.28 4.05
N ILE A 50 -3.47 1.19 5.00
CA ILE A 50 -2.23 1.98 5.12
C ILE A 50 -1.05 1.09 5.49
N TYR A 51 -1.20 0.16 6.44
CA TYR A 51 -0.13 -0.75 6.80
C TYR A 51 0.21 -1.72 5.66
N ASP A 52 -0.78 -2.19 4.90
CA ASP A 52 -0.53 -2.99 3.69
C ASP A 52 0.29 -2.18 2.67
N ALA A 53 -0.10 -0.93 2.43
CA ALA A 53 0.59 0.01 1.54
C ALA A 53 2.03 0.33 1.97
N LEU A 54 2.27 0.52 3.27
CA LEU A 54 3.62 0.80 3.78
C LEU A 54 4.53 -0.43 3.73
N ARG A 55 3.99 -1.63 3.98
CA ARG A 55 4.76 -2.88 3.89
C ARG A 55 5.11 -3.23 2.46
N ALA A 56 4.22 -2.98 1.50
CA ALA A 56 4.44 -3.29 0.09
C ALA A 56 4.85 -2.07 -0.75
N ARG A 57 5.46 -1.04 -0.14
CA ARG A 57 5.65 0.27 -0.82
C ARG A 57 6.50 0.15 -2.07
N ALA A 58 7.63 -0.55 -2.00
CA ALA A 58 8.60 -0.58 -3.09
C ALA A 58 8.04 -1.37 -4.28
N SER A 59 7.48 -2.55 -4.03
CA SER A 59 6.83 -3.37 -5.05
C SER A 59 5.61 -2.69 -5.65
N SER A 60 4.80 -2.00 -4.85
CA SER A 60 3.63 -1.24 -5.31
C SER A 60 4.03 -0.08 -6.22
N ALA A 61 5.03 0.69 -5.82
CA ALA A 61 5.54 1.80 -6.63
C ALA A 61 6.14 1.31 -7.95
N TRP A 62 6.89 0.20 -7.93
CA TRP A 62 7.38 -0.44 -9.13
C TRP A 62 6.26 -0.90 -10.05
N LEU A 63 5.24 -1.58 -9.53
CA LEU A 63 4.12 -2.06 -10.34
C LEU A 63 3.33 -0.93 -10.97
N MET A 64 3.06 0.15 -10.23
CA MET A 64 2.29 1.28 -10.75
C MET A 64 3.13 2.29 -11.55
N GLY A 65 4.46 2.24 -11.45
CA GLY A 65 5.35 3.16 -12.15
C GLY A 65 5.42 4.55 -11.51
N GLY A 66 4.99 4.68 -10.25
CA GLY A 66 4.90 5.96 -9.55
C GLY A 66 4.97 5.77 -8.03
N GLU A 67 5.44 6.80 -7.32
CA GLU A 67 5.53 6.79 -5.85
C GLU A 67 4.41 7.59 -5.17
N GLY A 68 3.38 8.00 -5.92
CA GLY A 68 2.26 8.75 -5.39
C GLY A 68 1.46 7.91 -4.37
N PRO A 69 0.77 8.55 -3.42
CA PRO A 69 -0.07 7.84 -2.45
C PRO A 69 -1.13 6.94 -3.12
N ARG A 70 -1.66 7.38 -4.26
CA ARG A 70 -2.59 6.58 -5.07
C ARG A 70 -1.89 5.39 -5.71
N ASP A 71 -0.73 5.58 -6.34
CA ASP A 71 0.05 4.51 -6.96
C ASP A 71 0.40 3.42 -5.94
N ILE A 72 0.92 3.82 -4.78
CA ILE A 72 1.27 2.90 -3.69
C ILE A 72 0.02 2.14 -3.22
N MET A 73 -1.11 2.82 -3.03
CA MET A 73 -2.34 2.18 -2.56
C MET A 73 -2.91 1.20 -3.59
N LEU A 74 -2.95 1.56 -4.88
CA LEU A 74 -3.43 0.68 -5.95
C LEU A 74 -2.52 -0.55 -6.10
N GLY A 75 -1.21 -0.34 -6.08
CA GLY A 75 -0.24 -1.44 -6.10
C GLY A 75 -0.38 -2.36 -4.90
N ALA A 76 -0.62 -1.82 -3.70
CA ALA A 76 -0.76 -2.63 -2.48
C ALA A 76 -2.04 -3.47 -2.48
N LEU A 77 -3.13 -2.97 -3.08
CA LEU A 77 -4.33 -3.78 -3.30
C LEU A 77 -4.05 -4.99 -4.20
N LYS A 78 -3.18 -4.84 -5.20
CA LYS A 78 -2.74 -5.94 -6.06
C LYS A 78 -1.80 -6.91 -5.31
N VAL A 79 -0.74 -6.39 -4.70
CA VAL A 79 0.34 -7.20 -4.10
C VAL A 79 -0.10 -7.84 -2.79
N SER A 80 -0.64 -7.07 -1.85
CA SER A 80 -0.95 -7.54 -0.50
C SER A 80 -2.30 -8.21 -0.39
N ARG A 81 -3.26 -7.87 -1.27
CA ARG A 81 -4.64 -8.39 -1.21
C ARG A 81 -5.05 -9.23 -2.41
N GLY A 82 -4.20 -9.36 -3.43
CA GLY A 82 -4.45 -10.19 -4.61
C GLY A 82 -5.63 -9.72 -5.46
N LEU A 83 -6.05 -8.45 -5.34
CA LEU A 83 -7.15 -7.93 -6.14
C LEU A 83 -6.72 -7.75 -7.60
N ASP A 84 -7.57 -8.16 -8.54
CA ASP A 84 -7.37 -7.89 -9.96
C ASP A 84 -7.76 -6.45 -10.32
N ALA A 85 -7.42 -6.04 -11.55
CA ALA A 85 -7.68 -4.68 -12.03
C ALA A 85 -9.18 -4.32 -12.02
N GLU A 86 -10.06 -5.30 -12.23
CA GLU A 86 -11.50 -5.10 -12.26
C GLU A 86 -12.07 -4.87 -10.85
N ALA A 87 -11.64 -5.66 -9.86
CA ALA A 87 -12.00 -5.46 -8.47
C ALA A 87 -11.50 -4.12 -7.94
N ILE A 88 -10.30 -3.69 -8.33
CA ILE A 88 -9.75 -2.38 -7.99
C ILE A 88 -10.54 -1.25 -8.68
N ALA A 89 -10.91 -1.41 -9.96
CA ALA A 89 -11.72 -0.44 -10.69
C ALA A 89 -13.07 -0.17 -10.01
N LYS A 90 -13.72 -1.22 -9.48
CA LYS A 90 -14.98 -1.09 -8.73
C LYS A 90 -14.86 -0.28 -7.45
N LEU A 91 -13.66 -0.18 -6.86
CA LEU A 91 -13.40 0.68 -5.70
C LEU A 91 -13.15 2.14 -6.09
N CYS A 92 -12.87 2.41 -7.36
CA CYS A 92 -12.51 3.71 -7.90
C CYS A 92 -13.63 4.24 -8.82
N SER A 93 -14.89 4.26 -8.37
CA SER A 93 -16.00 4.65 -9.25
C SER A 93 -16.11 6.16 -9.52
N GLY A 94 -15.42 7.01 -8.74
CA GLY A 94 -15.62 8.46 -8.75
C GLY A 94 -16.96 8.93 -8.16
N GLU A 95 -17.80 8.00 -7.71
CA GLU A 95 -19.02 8.33 -6.97
C GLU A 95 -18.70 8.98 -5.62
N ARG A 96 -19.73 9.40 -4.89
CA ARG A 96 -19.58 10.12 -3.63
C ARG A 96 -18.62 9.39 -2.66
N TYR A 97 -17.50 10.05 -2.35
CA TYR A 97 -16.39 9.59 -1.49
C TYR A 97 -15.53 8.45 -2.08
N ALA A 98 -15.78 7.98 -3.29
CA ALA A 98 -14.89 7.05 -3.97
C ALA A 98 -13.72 7.82 -4.64
N PRO A 99 -12.52 7.22 -4.74
CA PRO A 99 -11.46 7.74 -5.59
C PRO A 99 -11.93 7.87 -7.05
N ALA A 100 -11.28 8.76 -7.79
CA ALA A 100 -11.51 8.91 -9.22
C ALA A 100 -11.30 7.59 -9.98
N PRO A 101 -12.01 7.38 -11.11
CA PRO A 101 -11.81 6.27 -12.03
C PRO A 101 -10.35 6.00 -12.34
N LEU A 102 -10.02 4.72 -12.54
CA LEU A 102 -8.69 4.34 -12.99
C LEU A 102 -8.38 5.03 -14.32
N THR A 103 -7.18 5.58 -14.44
CA THR A 103 -6.68 6.03 -15.74
C THR A 103 -6.40 4.82 -16.63
N ALA A 104 -6.29 5.05 -17.94
CA ALA A 104 -5.91 3.98 -18.88
C ALA A 104 -4.54 3.38 -18.53
N GLU A 105 -3.60 4.22 -18.08
CA GLU A 105 -2.28 3.80 -17.62
C GLU A 105 -2.36 2.96 -16.35
N GLU A 106 -3.10 3.41 -15.32
CA GLU A 106 -3.27 2.66 -14.07
C GLU A 106 -3.88 1.27 -14.32
N ARG A 107 -4.91 1.19 -15.17
CA ARG A 107 -5.50 -0.09 -15.54
C ARG A 107 -4.50 -0.98 -16.28
N ALA A 108 -3.79 -0.45 -17.27
CA ALA A 108 -2.79 -1.22 -18.03
C ALA A 108 -1.68 -1.77 -17.12
N ARG A 109 -1.20 -0.97 -16.16
CA ARG A 109 -0.21 -1.40 -15.17
C ARG A 109 -0.75 -2.51 -14.27
N LEU A 110 -1.97 -2.38 -13.72
CA LEU A 110 -2.59 -3.40 -12.88
C LEU A 110 -2.83 -4.75 -13.58
N GLU A 111 -2.98 -4.71 -14.91
CA GLU A 111 -3.21 -5.89 -15.76
C GLU A 111 -1.90 -6.56 -16.21
N THR A 112 -0.86 -5.77 -16.52
CA THR A 112 0.32 -6.26 -17.25
C THR A 112 1.64 -6.15 -16.52
N ALA A 113 1.77 -5.24 -15.54
CA ALA A 113 3.02 -5.04 -14.84
C ALA A 113 3.34 -6.24 -13.93
N SER A 114 4.62 -6.54 -13.80
CA SER A 114 5.13 -7.57 -12.89
C SER A 114 6.39 -7.09 -12.18
N LEU A 115 6.77 -7.78 -11.11
CA LEU A 115 8.04 -7.54 -10.39
C LEU A 115 9.26 -8.14 -11.11
N THR A 116 9.07 -8.73 -12.29
CA THR A 116 10.16 -9.29 -13.09
C THR A 116 11.15 -8.19 -13.44
N GLY A 117 12.43 -8.40 -13.14
CA GLY A 117 13.50 -7.43 -13.40
C GLY A 117 13.58 -6.28 -12.38
N ALA A 118 12.73 -6.27 -11.35
CA ALA A 118 12.86 -5.32 -10.26
C ALA A 118 14.12 -5.62 -9.41
N PRO A 119 14.80 -4.61 -8.86
CA PRO A 119 15.88 -4.82 -7.90
C PRO A 119 15.43 -5.64 -6.68
N GLU A 120 16.36 -6.33 -6.01
CA GLU A 120 16.04 -7.20 -4.87
C GLU A 120 15.26 -6.48 -3.76
N HIS A 121 15.62 -5.22 -3.46
CA HIS A 121 14.94 -4.42 -2.45
C HIS A 121 13.49 -4.08 -2.81
N VAL A 122 13.19 -3.98 -4.10
CA VAL A 122 11.81 -3.83 -4.60
C VAL A 122 11.07 -5.15 -4.50
N GLN A 123 11.71 -6.25 -4.91
CA GLN A 123 11.11 -7.58 -4.85
C GLN A 123 10.85 -8.06 -3.43
N GLY A 124 11.70 -7.66 -2.49
CA GLY A 124 11.66 -7.99 -1.07
C GLY A 124 10.99 -6.92 -0.19
N ASP A 125 10.52 -5.82 -0.77
CA ASP A 125 9.85 -4.73 -0.04
C ASP A 125 10.62 -4.22 1.19
N TYR A 126 11.92 -3.97 1.00
CA TYR A 126 12.76 -3.32 1.99
C TYR A 126 13.43 -2.06 1.41
N PRO A 127 13.80 -1.08 2.26
CA PRO A 127 14.51 0.12 1.81
C PRO A 127 15.80 -0.20 1.03
N GLU A 128 16.04 0.52 -0.06
CA GLU A 128 17.23 0.31 -0.92
C GLU A 128 18.55 0.32 -0.14
N TRP A 129 18.70 1.25 0.81
CA TRP A 129 19.92 1.37 1.63
C TRP A 129 20.19 0.13 2.51
N LEU A 130 19.19 -0.72 2.74
CA LEU A 130 19.34 -1.99 3.44
C LEU A 130 19.82 -3.12 2.54
N ALA A 131 19.84 -2.97 1.21
CA ALA A 131 20.28 -3.99 0.27
C ALA A 131 21.66 -4.60 0.59
N PRO A 132 22.74 -3.84 0.84
CA PRO A 132 24.03 -4.44 1.20
C PRO A 132 23.98 -5.18 2.55
N HIS A 133 23.09 -4.78 3.46
CA HIS A 133 22.94 -5.43 4.77
C HIS A 133 22.12 -6.72 4.67
N PHE A 134 21.05 -6.72 3.89
CA PHE A 134 20.25 -7.90 3.57
C PHE A 134 21.09 -8.93 2.82
N SER A 135 21.84 -8.51 1.79
CA SER A 135 22.74 -9.40 1.05
C SER A 135 23.79 -10.04 1.96
N ARG A 136 24.38 -9.27 2.89
CA ARG A 136 25.34 -9.81 3.87
C ARG A 136 24.70 -10.80 4.85
N ALA A 137 23.46 -10.58 5.28
CA ALA A 137 22.80 -11.40 6.28
C ALA A 137 22.15 -12.67 5.70
N PHE A 138 21.52 -12.55 4.52
CA PHE A 138 20.64 -13.57 3.95
C PHE A 138 21.12 -14.11 2.60
N GLY A 139 22.10 -13.47 1.96
CA GLY A 139 22.62 -13.90 0.65
C GLY A 139 21.51 -14.02 -0.39
N ALA A 140 21.41 -15.20 -1.02
CA ALA A 140 20.40 -15.50 -2.03
C ALA A 140 18.95 -15.44 -1.50
N GLU A 141 18.75 -15.56 -0.19
CA GLU A 141 17.42 -15.53 0.44
C GLU A 141 16.95 -14.11 0.78
N ALA A 142 17.74 -13.06 0.50
CA ALA A 142 17.41 -11.68 0.86
C ALA A 142 16.00 -11.24 0.40
N VAL A 143 15.61 -11.62 -0.81
CA VAL A 143 14.27 -11.32 -1.35
C VAL A 143 13.18 -12.10 -0.60
N ALA A 144 13.39 -13.39 -0.34
CA ALA A 144 12.43 -14.23 0.36
C ALA A 144 12.19 -13.76 1.79
N GLU A 145 13.28 -13.43 2.51
CA GLU A 145 13.24 -12.89 3.86
C GLU A 145 12.58 -11.51 3.92
N GLY A 146 12.91 -10.62 2.98
CA GLY A 146 12.24 -9.32 2.85
C GLY A 146 10.73 -9.49 2.66
N ARG A 147 10.30 -10.36 1.74
CA ARG A 147 8.88 -10.66 1.52
C ARG A 147 8.20 -11.19 2.78
N ALA A 148 8.86 -12.07 3.52
CA ALA A 148 8.33 -12.61 4.77
C ALA A 148 8.14 -11.50 5.83
N LEU A 149 9.13 -10.61 5.98
CA LEU A 149 9.05 -9.46 6.89
C LEU A 149 7.96 -8.45 6.48
N ALA A 150 7.66 -8.34 5.18
CA ALA A 150 6.59 -7.50 4.66
C ALA A 150 5.18 -8.10 4.87
N GLN A 151 5.06 -9.35 5.34
CA GLN A 151 3.76 -9.93 5.66
C GLN A 151 3.18 -9.37 6.96
N ARG A 152 1.88 -9.58 7.15
CA ARG A 152 1.22 -9.22 8.40
C ARG A 152 1.75 -10.12 9.53
N ALA A 153 2.26 -9.49 10.59
CA ALA A 153 2.74 -10.22 11.76
C ALA A 153 1.62 -11.09 12.37
N PRO A 154 1.94 -12.34 12.78
CA PRO A 154 1.04 -13.19 13.55
C PRO A 154 0.64 -12.52 14.87
N VAL A 155 -0.52 -12.88 15.40
CA VAL A 155 -1.03 -12.39 16.70
C VAL A 155 -0.74 -13.36 17.86
N ASP A 156 -0.18 -14.51 17.52
CA ASP A 156 0.37 -15.54 18.36
C ASP A 156 1.90 -15.46 18.37
N LEU A 157 2.48 -15.59 19.58
CA LEU A 157 3.91 -15.79 19.85
C LEU A 157 4.05 -17.13 20.56
#